data_AF-A0A7Z0SIG6-F1
#
_entry.id   AF-A0A7Z0SIG6-F1
#
_cell.length_a   1.000
_cell.length_b   1.000
_cell.length_c   1.000
_cell.angle_alpha   90.00
_cell.angle_beta   90.00
_cell.angle_gamma   90.00
#
_symmetry.space_group_name_H-M   'P 1'
#
loop_
_entity.id
_entity.type
_entity.pdbx_description
1 polymer ?
#
loop_
_entity_poly.entity_id
_entity_poly.type
_entity_poly.pdbx_seq_one_letter_code
_entity_poly.pdbx_strand_id
1 'polypeptide(L)'
;MSGSASGFIDPSDQRLVMQGRAVYVNYCASCHGAELQGQPDWRMRLPSGRLPAPPHDKTGHTWHHPDALLIDMVKNSLVPGKTAPRGYETDMPAYAEVLSDAEIIAVLAYIKSSWPEKVLEMQKEVTLRQSKK
;
A
#
# COMPACT_ATOMS: atom_id res chain seq x y z
N MET A 1 6.95 -0.61 -24.50
CA MET A 1 6.47 0.78 -24.32
C MET A 1 5.00 0.72 -23.97
N SER A 2 4.66 0.62 -22.68
CA SER A 2 3.29 0.82 -22.18
C SER A 2 3.44 1.62 -20.90
N GLY A 3 3.49 2.94 -21.03
CA GLY A 3 3.43 3.84 -19.90
C GLY A 3 1.99 3.87 -19.37
N SER A 4 1.83 3.67 -18.06
CA SER A 4 0.58 3.88 -17.33
C SER A 4 0.10 5.32 -17.51
N ALA A 5 -0.75 5.56 -18.49
CA ALA A 5 -1.33 6.87 -18.79
C ALA A 5 -2.37 7.34 -17.74
N SER A 6 -2.65 6.53 -16.72
CA SER A 6 -3.77 6.73 -15.80
C SER A 6 -3.38 6.92 -14.33
N GLY A 7 -2.08 6.92 -13.99
CA GLY A 7 -1.62 6.97 -12.59
C GLY A 7 -2.06 5.76 -11.73
N PHE A 8 -2.84 4.85 -12.32
CA PHE A 8 -3.35 3.64 -11.71
C PHE A 8 -2.37 2.48 -11.94
N ILE A 9 -2.03 1.78 -10.86
CA ILE A 9 -1.25 0.56 -10.86
C ILE A 9 -2.19 -0.61 -11.18
N ASP A 10 -2.04 -1.22 -12.35
CA ASP A 10 -2.90 -2.30 -12.80
C ASP A 10 -2.46 -3.66 -12.23
N PRO A 11 -3.26 -4.32 -11.37
CA PRO A 11 -2.89 -5.64 -10.83
C PRO A 11 -3.15 -6.80 -11.79
N SER A 12 -3.64 -6.56 -13.02
CA SER A 12 -3.79 -7.61 -14.03
C SER A 12 -2.47 -8.00 -14.70
N ASP A 13 -1.43 -7.17 -14.60
CA ASP A 13 -0.07 -7.50 -15.04
C ASP A 13 0.55 -8.57 -14.13
N GLN A 14 0.46 -9.82 -14.57
CA GLN A 14 0.96 -10.99 -13.82
C GLN A 14 2.47 -10.92 -13.55
N ARG A 15 3.25 -10.33 -14.46
CA ARG A 15 4.71 -10.20 -14.24
C ARG A 15 4.98 -9.24 -13.10
N LEU A 16 4.27 -8.10 -13.09
CA LEU A 16 4.39 -7.10 -12.05
C LEU A 16 3.93 -7.64 -10.69
N VAL A 17 2.81 -8.37 -10.65
CA VAL A 17 2.30 -9.04 -9.44
C VAL A 17 3.29 -10.09 -8.90
N MET A 18 3.90 -10.91 -9.77
CA MET A 18 4.90 -11.89 -9.33
C MET A 18 6.15 -11.23 -8.75
N GLN A 19 6.65 -10.16 -9.36
CA GLN A 19 7.76 -9.36 -8.81
C GLN A 19 7.36 -8.75 -7.46
N GLY A 20 6.16 -8.18 -7.39
CA GLY A 20 5.62 -7.59 -6.18
C GLY A 20 5.48 -8.57 -5.03
N ARG A 21 5.11 -9.81 -5.30
CA ARG A 21 5.03 -10.87 -4.29
C ARG A 21 6.39 -11.13 -3.64
N ALA A 22 7.46 -11.17 -4.41
CA ALA A 22 8.81 -11.38 -3.89
C ALA A 22 9.24 -10.20 -2.98
N VAL A 23 8.94 -8.96 -3.40
CA VAL A 23 9.16 -7.77 -2.57
C VAL A 23 8.33 -7.85 -1.27
N TYR A 24 7.05 -8.18 -1.38
CA TYR A 24 6.14 -8.26 -0.24
C TYR A 24 6.63 -9.22 0.85
N VAL A 25 7.01 -10.44 0.45
CA VAL A 25 7.48 -11.48 1.37
C VAL A 25 8.73 -11.04 2.12
N ASN A 26 9.65 -10.35 1.44
CA ASN A 26 10.93 -9.95 2.03
C ASN A 26 10.83 -8.70 2.92
N TYR A 27 9.94 -7.76 2.59
CA TYR A 27 9.94 -6.43 3.22
C TYR A 27 8.67 -6.09 4.00
N CYS A 28 7.53 -6.71 3.68
CA CYS A 28 6.24 -6.27 4.20
C CYS A 28 5.56 -7.31 5.11
N ALA A 29 5.72 -8.59 4.78
CA ALA A 29 4.98 -9.69 5.40
C ALA A 29 5.28 -9.88 6.90
N SER A 30 6.43 -9.44 7.39
CA SER A 30 6.80 -9.53 8.81
C SER A 30 5.83 -8.76 9.73
N CYS A 31 5.26 -7.66 9.23
CA CYS A 31 4.28 -6.85 9.94
C CYS A 31 2.87 -7.02 9.38
N HIS A 32 2.71 -7.01 8.04
CA HIS A 32 1.39 -7.06 7.40
C HIS A 32 0.86 -8.50 7.20
N GLY A 33 1.62 -9.51 7.64
CA GLY A 33 1.26 -10.92 7.55
C GLY A 33 1.52 -11.52 6.17
N ALA A 34 1.83 -12.83 6.11
CA ALA A 34 2.14 -13.51 4.85
C ALA A 34 0.97 -13.53 3.84
N GLU A 35 -0.26 -13.38 4.33
CA GLU A 35 -1.51 -13.40 3.57
C GLU A 35 -2.20 -12.02 3.55
N LEU A 36 -1.47 -10.93 3.85
CA LEU A 36 -2.01 -9.56 3.89
C LEU A 36 -3.02 -9.31 5.03
N GLN A 37 -3.10 -10.21 6.01
CA GLN A 37 -4.10 -10.19 7.08
C GLN A 37 -3.83 -9.13 8.17
N GLY A 38 -2.64 -8.52 8.17
CA GLY A 38 -2.21 -7.56 9.19
C GLY A 38 -1.99 -8.20 10.56
N GLN A 39 -1.79 -7.35 11.56
CA GLN A 39 -1.74 -7.76 12.95
C GLN A 39 -3.16 -7.83 13.55
N PRO A 40 -3.38 -8.69 14.56
CA PRO A 40 -4.63 -8.68 15.33
C PRO A 40 -4.93 -7.29 15.89
N ASP A 41 -6.22 -6.98 16.05
CA ASP A 41 -6.67 -5.75 16.72
C ASP A 41 -6.05 -4.47 16.14
N TRP A 42 -5.76 -4.44 14.84
CA TRP A 42 -5.04 -3.34 14.18
C TRP A 42 -5.70 -1.95 14.28
N ARG A 43 -6.97 -1.89 14.72
CA ARG A 43 -7.69 -0.65 14.98
C ARG A 43 -7.57 -0.16 16.44
N MET A 44 -6.97 -0.96 17.33
CA MET A 44 -6.72 -0.63 18.72
C MET A 44 -5.26 -0.21 18.90
N ARG A 45 -5.04 0.90 19.62
CA ARG A 45 -3.68 1.38 19.88
C ARG A 45 -2.96 0.44 20.85
N LEU A 46 -1.69 0.20 20.57
CA LEU A 46 -0.75 -0.49 21.46
C LEU A 46 -0.46 0.38 22.70
N PRO A 47 0.15 -0.16 23.77
CA PRO A 47 0.62 0.63 24.90
C PRO A 47 1.58 1.78 24.52
N SER A 48 2.29 1.65 23.39
CA SER A 48 3.11 2.71 22.80
C SER A 48 2.30 3.89 22.23
N GLY A 49 0.98 3.75 22.12
CA GLY A 49 0.10 4.70 21.44
C GLY A 49 0.04 4.51 19.92
N ARG A 50 0.88 3.66 19.31
CA ARG A 50 0.89 3.37 17.86
C ARG A 50 -0.18 2.36 17.47
N LEU A 51 -0.56 2.35 16.19
CA LEU A 51 -1.46 1.33 15.65
C LEU A 51 -0.65 0.15 15.09
N PRO A 52 -1.10 -1.11 15.29
CA PRO A 52 -0.53 -2.27 14.62
C PRO A 52 -0.63 -2.17 13.10
N ALA A 53 0.16 -2.97 12.39
CA ALA A 53 0.14 -3.00 10.94
C ALA A 53 -1.25 -3.45 10.43
N PRO A 54 -1.93 -2.64 9.60
CA PRO A 54 -3.26 -2.99 9.10
C PRO A 54 -3.20 -4.13 8.08
N PRO A 55 -4.31 -4.88 7.90
CA PRO A 55 -4.47 -5.74 6.75
C PRO A 55 -4.37 -4.94 5.46
N HIS A 56 -3.76 -5.55 4.47
CA HIS A 56 -3.72 -5.06 3.09
C HIS A 56 -4.73 -5.77 2.20
N ASP A 57 -5.45 -6.77 2.72
CA ASP A 57 -6.59 -7.38 2.03
C ASP A 57 -7.85 -6.49 2.08
N LYS A 58 -9.00 -7.05 1.65
CA LYS A 58 -10.30 -6.35 1.64
C LYS A 58 -10.79 -5.90 3.03
N THR A 59 -10.29 -6.47 4.13
CA THR A 59 -10.71 -6.15 5.51
C THR A 59 -10.00 -4.91 6.07
N GLY A 60 -8.91 -4.51 5.41
CA GLY A 60 -8.14 -3.31 5.68
C GLY A 60 -8.78 -2.03 5.15
N HIS A 61 -7.97 -0.97 5.09
CA HIS A 61 -8.38 0.32 4.52
C HIS A 61 -7.49 0.82 3.37
N THR A 62 -6.46 0.07 2.98
CA THR A 62 -5.45 0.52 2.00
C THR A 62 -6.08 0.97 0.68
N TRP A 63 -7.16 0.31 0.26
CA TRP A 63 -7.89 0.60 -0.97
C TRP A 63 -8.65 1.95 -0.96
N HIS A 64 -8.75 2.65 0.18
CA HIS A 64 -9.28 4.01 0.24
C HIS A 64 -8.28 5.09 -0.19
N HIS A 65 -7.01 4.72 -0.46
CA HIS A 65 -5.97 5.66 -0.82
C HIS A 65 -5.62 5.57 -2.31
N PRO A 66 -5.37 6.72 -2.98
CA PRO A 66 -4.95 6.72 -4.38
C PRO A 66 -3.52 6.19 -4.50
N ASP A 67 -3.18 5.61 -5.67
CA ASP A 67 -1.87 4.97 -5.89
C ASP A 67 -0.68 5.92 -5.63
N ALA A 68 -0.77 7.21 -5.99
CA ALA A 68 0.31 8.16 -5.72
C ALA A 68 0.55 8.37 -4.22
N LEU A 69 -0.51 8.34 -3.40
CA LEU A 69 -0.36 8.42 -1.94
C LEU A 69 0.21 7.12 -1.37
N LEU A 70 -0.21 5.96 -1.89
CA LEU A 70 0.34 4.66 -1.50
C LEU A 70 1.83 4.57 -1.80
N ILE A 71 2.25 5.02 -2.99
CA ILE A 71 3.68 5.11 -3.35
C ILE A 71 4.42 6.00 -2.35
N ASP A 72 3.88 7.20 -2.03
CA ASP A 72 4.53 8.12 -1.08
C ASP A 72 4.62 7.53 0.34
N MET A 73 3.59 6.82 0.80
CA MET A 73 3.60 6.11 2.10
C MET A 73 4.67 5.02 2.15
N VAL A 74 4.84 4.23 1.08
CA VAL A 74 5.89 3.20 1.03
C VAL A 74 7.28 3.85 0.95
N LYS A 75 7.46 4.85 0.07
CA LYS A 75 8.75 5.53 -0.10
C LYS A 75 9.19 6.24 1.18
N ASN A 76 8.30 7.03 1.78
CA ASN A 76 8.65 8.02 2.78
C ASN A 76 8.06 7.75 4.17
N SER A 77 7.39 6.61 4.38
CA SER A 77 6.61 6.30 5.59
C SER A 77 5.37 7.22 5.76
N LEU A 78 4.67 7.07 6.89
CA LEU A 78 3.52 7.87 7.30
C LEU A 78 3.98 9.18 7.93
N VAL A 79 4.41 10.12 7.09
CA VAL A 79 4.88 11.47 7.47
C VAL A 79 3.70 12.33 7.96
N PRO A 80 3.73 12.81 9.23
CA PRO A 80 2.66 13.63 9.79
C PRO A 80 2.45 14.93 9.02
N GLY A 81 1.20 15.22 8.67
CA GLY A 81 0.81 16.39 7.89
C GLY A 81 1.03 16.25 6.38
N LYS A 82 1.60 15.14 5.90
CA LYS A 82 1.77 14.84 4.47
C LYS A 82 0.99 13.61 4.05
N THR A 83 1.40 12.43 4.55
CA THR A 83 0.74 11.14 4.25
C THR A 83 -0.10 10.61 5.41
N ALA A 84 0.00 11.22 6.58
CA ALA A 84 -0.79 10.89 7.77
C ALA A 84 -1.24 12.16 8.54
N PRO A 85 -2.21 12.06 9.46
CA PRO A 85 -2.59 13.18 10.34
C PRO A 85 -1.41 13.76 11.12
N ARG A 86 -1.50 15.03 11.52
CA ARG A 86 -0.49 15.65 12.39
C ARG A 86 -0.37 14.87 13.71
N GLY A 87 0.86 14.65 14.16
CA GLY A 87 1.16 13.88 15.37
C GLY A 87 0.97 12.36 15.23
N TYR A 88 0.76 11.83 14.01
CA TYR A 88 0.67 10.39 13.81
C TYR A 88 2.06 9.73 13.96
N GLU A 89 2.14 8.65 14.72
CA GLU A 89 3.35 7.84 14.85
C GLU A 89 3.13 6.45 14.24
N THR A 90 4.13 5.93 13.55
CA THR A 90 4.09 4.61 12.92
C THR A 90 5.38 3.85 13.14
N ASP A 91 5.28 2.51 13.16
CA ASP A 91 6.41 1.60 13.09
C ASP A 91 6.78 1.22 11.65
N MET A 92 6.00 1.65 10.64
CA MET A 92 6.28 1.38 9.23
C MET A 92 7.51 2.20 8.78
N PRO A 93 8.63 1.58 8.37
CA PRO A 93 9.80 2.32 7.94
C PRO A 93 9.59 2.94 6.54
N ALA A 94 10.44 3.91 6.20
CA ALA A 94 10.55 4.44 4.85
C ALA A 94 11.42 3.50 4.00
N TYR A 95 11.02 3.24 2.74
CA TYR A 95 11.73 2.32 1.86
C TYR A 95 12.47 2.98 0.69
N ALA A 96 12.51 4.32 0.60
CA ALA A 96 13.15 5.03 -0.51
C ALA A 96 14.63 4.65 -0.75
N GLU A 97 15.36 4.29 0.31
CA GLU A 97 16.78 3.88 0.24
C GLU A 97 16.97 2.37 0.09
N VAL A 98 15.88 1.60 0.08
CA VAL A 98 15.90 0.11 0.10
C VAL A 98 15.25 -0.47 -1.16
N LEU A 99 14.18 0.16 -1.65
CA LEU A 99 13.40 -0.30 -2.80
C LEU A 99 13.41 0.77 -3.90
N SER A 100 13.58 0.32 -5.15
CA SER A 100 13.36 1.14 -6.32
C SER A 100 11.87 1.48 -6.52
N ASP A 101 11.59 2.55 -7.28
CA ASP A 101 10.22 2.92 -7.63
C ASP A 101 9.46 1.79 -8.34
N ALA A 102 10.17 1.00 -9.17
CA ALA A 102 9.59 -0.15 -9.86
C ALA A 102 9.20 -1.26 -8.86
N GLU A 103 10.01 -1.53 -7.84
CA GLU A 103 9.69 -2.51 -6.80
C GLU A 103 8.53 -2.05 -5.91
N ILE A 104 8.44 -0.75 -5.64
CA ILE A 104 7.32 -0.16 -4.89
C ILE A 104 6.02 -0.27 -5.69
N ILE A 105 6.06 0.02 -6.99
CA ILE A 105 4.91 -0.18 -7.87
C ILE A 105 4.53 -1.68 -7.93
N ALA A 106 5.52 -2.57 -8.01
CA ALA A 106 5.29 -3.99 -8.06
C ALA A 106 4.61 -4.52 -6.79
N VAL A 107 5.11 -4.16 -5.59
CA VAL A 107 4.50 -4.61 -4.34
C VAL A 107 3.07 -4.09 -4.16
N LEU A 108 2.80 -2.87 -4.62
CA LEU A 108 1.43 -2.33 -4.63
C LEU A 108 0.54 -3.10 -5.61
N ALA A 109 1.02 -3.47 -6.80
CA ALA A 109 0.27 -4.32 -7.73
C ALA A 109 -0.07 -5.68 -7.10
N TYR A 110 0.88 -6.30 -6.39
CA TYR A 110 0.64 -7.54 -5.64
C TYR A 110 -0.43 -7.38 -4.57
N ILE A 111 -0.35 -6.35 -3.73
CA ILE A 111 -1.38 -6.05 -2.71
C ILE A 111 -2.76 -5.91 -3.38
N LYS A 112 -2.85 -5.12 -4.45
CA LYS A 112 -4.08 -4.87 -5.20
C LYS A 112 -4.67 -6.14 -5.84
N SER A 113 -3.83 -7.10 -6.21
CA SER A 113 -4.27 -8.38 -6.80
C SER A 113 -5.09 -9.25 -5.84
N SER A 114 -5.00 -9.01 -4.54
CA SER A 114 -5.80 -9.71 -3.52
C SER A 114 -7.24 -9.19 -3.40
N TRP A 115 -7.52 -8.02 -3.97
CA TRP A 115 -8.80 -7.35 -3.76
C TRP A 115 -9.89 -7.88 -4.68
N PRO A 116 -11.12 -8.06 -4.17
CA PRO A 116 -12.28 -8.31 -5.04
C PRO A 116 -12.45 -7.19 -6.07
N GLU A 117 -12.98 -7.53 -7.24
CA GLU A 117 -13.18 -6.60 -8.37
C GLU A 117 -13.85 -5.28 -7.94
N LYS A 118 -14.92 -5.36 -7.12
CA LYS A 118 -15.60 -4.16 -6.61
C LYS A 118 -14.69 -3.24 -5.79
N VAL A 119 -13.78 -3.80 -4.99
CA VAL A 119 -12.81 -3.03 -4.19
C VAL A 119 -11.77 -2.38 -5.09
N LEU A 120 -11.30 -3.13 -6.10
CA LEU A 120 -10.35 -2.60 -7.07
C LEU A 120 -10.93 -1.43 -7.87
N GLU A 121 -12.18 -1.53 -8.32
CA GLU A 121 -12.85 -0.44 -9.03
C GLU A 121 -13.03 0.81 -8.15
N MET A 122 -13.43 0.63 -6.88
CA MET A 122 -13.49 1.76 -5.93
C MET A 122 -12.12 2.44 -5.76
N GLN A 123 -11.04 1.66 -5.62
CA GLN A 123 -9.70 2.23 -5.46
C GLN A 123 -9.21 2.92 -6.75
N LYS A 124 -9.55 2.37 -7.91
CA LYS A 124 -9.28 2.97 -9.21
C LYS A 124 -9.97 4.32 -9.33
N GLU A 125 -11.22 4.43 -8.91
CA GLU A 125 -11.91 5.73 -8.87
C GLU A 125 -11.20 6.74 -7.95
N VAL A 126 -10.77 6.32 -6.75
CA VAL A 126 -10.01 7.19 -5.85
C VAL A 126 -8.72 7.70 -6.52
N THR A 127 -7.99 6.81 -7.18
CA THR A 127 -6.75 7.14 -7.90
C THR A 127 -7.00 8.13 -9.04
N LEU A 128 -8.00 7.87 -9.89
CA LEU A 128 -8.31 8.70 -11.04
C LEU A 128 -8.94 10.06 -10.67
N ARG A 129 -9.57 10.18 -9.50
CA ARG A 129 -10.07 11.46 -8.99
C ARG A 129 -8.94 12.34 -8.48
N GLN A 130 -7.92 11.75 -7.87
CA GLN A 130 -6.74 12.48 -7.39
C GLN A 130 -5.90 13.00 -8.55
N SER A 131 -5.69 12.20 -9.60
CA SER A 131 -4.86 12.58 -10.76
C SER A 131 -5.43 13.73 -11.62
N LYS A 132 -6.66 14.18 -11.34
CA LYS A 132 -7.34 15.29 -12.02
C LYS A 132 -7.22 16.63 -11.29
N LYS A 133 -6.61 16.66 -10.10
CA LYS A 133 -6.32 17.88 -9.33
C LYS A 133 -4.90 18.34 -9.59
#